data_AF-A0A961Z0C3-F1
#
_entry.id   AF-A0A961Z0C3-F1
#
_cell.length_a   1.000
_cell.length_b   1.000
_cell.length_c   1.000
_cell.angle_alpha   90.00
_cell.angle_beta   90.00
_cell.angle_gamma   90.00
#
_symmetry.space_group_name_H-M   'P 1'
#
loop_
_entity.id
_entity.type
_entity.pdbx_description
1 polymer ?
#
loop_
_entity_poly.entity_id
_entity_poly.type
_entity_poly.pdbx_seq_one_letter_code
_entity_poly.pdbx_strand_id
1 'polypeptide(L)' 'MAAPKQAIIPTYMGRTEVARHHGISPSKLEKLDAKGKGPPRIQYGRKFLYHVEKFQAWLEANSKEVAS' A
#
# COMPACT_ATOMS: atom_id res chain seq x y z
N MET A 1 -0.01 34.44 1.11
CA MET A 1 -0.77 33.23 0.73
C MET A 1 0.21 32.07 0.69
N ALA A 2 0.22 31.20 1.69
CA ALA A 2 1.08 30.02 1.67
C ALA A 2 0.56 29.05 0.61
N ALA A 3 1.38 28.71 -0.37
CA ALA A 3 1.05 27.71 -1.38
C ALA A 3 0.62 26.41 -0.68
N PRO A 4 -0.42 25.68 -1.15
CA PRO A 4 -0.72 24.37 -0.61
C PRO A 4 0.54 23.54 -0.79
N LYS A 5 1.12 23.09 0.32
CA LYS A 5 2.23 22.14 0.33
C LYS A 5 1.69 20.90 -0.35
N GLN A 6 1.89 20.83 -1.66
CA GLN A 6 1.45 19.74 -2.50
C GLN A 6 2.07 18.51 -1.84
N ALA A 7 1.22 17.68 -1.23
CA ALA A 7 1.69 16.49 -0.56
C ALA A 7 2.28 15.64 -1.67
N ILE A 8 3.62 15.66 -1.79
CA ILE A 8 4.33 14.81 -2.72
C ILE A 8 4.05 13.40 -2.22
N ILE A 9 3.09 12.72 -2.83
CA ILE A 9 2.77 11.34 -2.49
C ILE A 9 3.99 10.55 -2.97
N PRO A 10 4.80 9.97 -2.06
CA PRO A 10 5.94 9.19 -2.49
C PRO A 10 5.43 8.03 -3.33
N THR A 11 5.98 7.89 -4.55
CA THR A 11 5.59 6.84 -5.51
C THR A 11 5.66 5.44 -4.89
N TYR A 12 6.61 5.24 -3.98
CA TYR A 12 6.83 4.01 -3.25
C TYR A 12 6.76 4.23 -1.74
N MET A 13 6.04 3.34 -1.07
CA MET A 13 5.85 3.38 0.38
C MET A 13 6.19 2.04 1.02
N GLY A 14 6.74 2.08 2.23
CA GLY A 14 6.90 0.87 3.04
C GLY A 14 5.55 0.28 3.45
N ARG A 15 5.54 -0.98 3.86
CA ARG A 15 4.33 -1.71 4.27
C ARG A 15 3.44 -0.94 5.25
N THR A 16 4.04 -0.40 6.32
CA THR A 16 3.30 0.33 7.36
C THR A 16 2.77 1.67 6.84
N GLU A 17 3.54 2.35 6.00
CA GLU A 17 3.18 3.66 5.46
C GLU A 17 2.02 3.54 4.47
N VAL A 18 2.11 2.59 3.53
CA VAL A 18 1.04 2.34 2.54
C VAL A 18 -0.24 1.85 3.22
N ALA A 19 -0.11 1.00 4.24
CA ALA A 19 -1.24 0.54 5.04
C ALA A 19 -1.96 1.71 5.71
N ARG A 20 -1.22 2.65 6.34
CA ARG A 20 -1.80 3.85 6.95
C ARG A 20 -2.39 4.80 5.91
N HIS A 21 -1.71 4.99 4.79
CA HIS A 21 -2.16 5.87 3.70
C HIS A 21 -3.51 5.43 3.11
N HIS A 22 -3.71 4.12 2.96
CA HIS A 22 -4.94 3.54 2.42
C HIS A 22 -5.94 3.07 3.49
N GLY A 23 -5.66 3.30 4.78
CA GLY A 23 -6.56 2.95 5.89
C GLY A 23 -6.73 1.45 6.14
N ILE A 24 -5.72 0.63 5.82
CA ILE A 24 -5.76 -0.83 5.97
C ILE A 24 -4.88 -1.27 7.12
N SER A 25 -5.30 -2.30 7.85
CA SER A 25 -4.49 -2.89 8.90
C SER A 25 -3.25 -3.61 8.32
N PRO A 26 -2.03 -3.30 8.80
CA PRO A 26 -0.80 -3.93 8.31
C PRO A 26 -0.79 -5.46 8.53
N SER A 27 -1.46 -5.94 9.58
CA SER A 27 -1.64 -7.39 9.80
C SER A 27 -2.54 -8.05 8.75
N LYS A 28 -3.53 -7.33 8.21
CA LYS A 28 -4.39 -7.85 7.13
C LYS A 28 -3.60 -7.94 5.83
N LEU A 29 -2.78 -6.92 5.56
CA LEU A 29 -1.83 -6.92 4.45
C LEU A 29 -0.84 -8.08 4.54
N GLU A 30 -0.28 -8.34 5.74
CA GLU A 30 0.61 -9.48 5.98
C GLU A 30 -0.07 -10.83 5.74
N LYS A 31 -1.31 -11.02 6.19
CA LYS A 31 -2.09 -12.23 5.93
C LYS A 31 -2.37 -12.45 4.45
N LEU A 32 -2.68 -11.38 3.71
CA LEU A 32 -2.94 -11.45 2.26
C LEU A 32 -1.65 -11.77 1.50
N ASP A 33 -0.55 -11.16 1.91
CA ASP A 33 0.77 -11.41 1.38
C ASP A 33 1.22 -12.87 1.59
N ALA A 34 1.02 -13.41 2.79
CA ALA A 34 1.28 -14.81 3.10
C ALA A 34 0.41 -15.79 2.28
N LYS A 35 -0.78 -15.36 1.86
CA LYS A 35 -1.67 -16.12 0.97
C LYS A 35 -1.33 -15.96 -0.52
N GLY A 36 -0.28 -15.20 -0.87
CA GLY A 36 0.06 -14.88 -2.26
C GLY A 36 -0.93 -13.95 -2.94
N LYS A 37 -1.87 -13.37 -2.19
CA LYS A 37 -2.87 -12.41 -2.65
C LYS A 37 -2.49 -10.97 -2.32
N GLY A 38 -1.24 -10.73 -1.94
CA GLY A 38 -0.77 -9.39 -1.58
C GLY A 38 -0.70 -8.45 -2.79
N PRO A 39 -0.71 -7.13 -2.56
CA PRO A 39 -0.45 -6.16 -3.60
C PRO A 39 0.96 -6.27 -4.16
N PRO A 40 1.17 -5.80 -5.40
CA PRO A 40 2.48 -5.79 -6.02
C PRO A 40 3.47 -4.99 -5.17
N ARG A 41 4.61 -5.61 -4.89
CA ARG A 41 5.70 -5.05 -4.10
C ARG A 41 7.02 -5.24 -4.82
N ILE A 42 7.93 -4.32 -4.58
CA ILE A 42 9.32 -4.45 -5.00
C ILE A 42 10.20 -4.65 -3.76
N GLN A 43 11.21 -5.50 -3.89
CA GLN A 43 12.24 -5.63 -2.87
C GLN A 43 13.32 -4.57 -3.13
N TYR A 44 13.52 -3.68 -2.16
CA TYR A 44 14.59 -2.69 -2.18
C TYR A 44 15.54 -2.95 -1.02
N GLY A 45 16.63 -3.67 -1.32
CA GLY A 45 17.57 -4.17 -0.32
C GLY A 45 16.89 -5.13 0.66
N ARG A 46 16.81 -4.74 1.93
CA ARG A 46 16.17 -5.52 3.00
C ARG A 46 14.70 -5.14 3.24
N LYS A 47 14.17 -4.16 2.50
CA LYS A 47 12.81 -3.63 2.70
C LYS A 47 11.92 -3.97 1.51
N PHE A 48 10.64 -4.15 1.78
CA PHE A 48 9.61 -4.20 0.74
C PHE A 48 8.96 -2.83 0.60
N LEU A 49 8.87 -2.38 -0.65
CA LEU A 49 8.20 -1.14 -1.01
C LEU A 49 7.02 -1.46 -1.92
N TYR A 50 5.95 -0.70 -1.74
CA TYR A 50 4.70 -0.81 -2.47
C TYR A 50 4.50 0.46 -3.28
N HIS A 51 4.20 0.31 -4.57
CA HIS A 51 3.87 1.46 -5.40
C HIS A 51 2.44 1.91 -5.08
N VAL A 52 2.25 3.18 -4.72
CA VAL A 52 0.96 3.68 -4.21
C VAL A 52 -0.18 3.48 -5.21
N GLU A 53 0.01 3.90 -6.47
CA GLU A 53 -1.03 3.74 -7.51
C GLU A 53 -1.37 2.26 -7.79
N LYS A 54 -0.35 1.38 -7.89
CA LYS A 54 -0.58 -0.04 -8.11
C LYS A 54 -1.25 -0.71 -6.90
N PHE A 55 -0.91 -0.27 -5.69
CA PHE A 55 -1.54 -0.72 -4.46
C PHE A 55 -3.02 -0.34 -4.43
N GLN A 56 -3.35 0.90 -4.83
CA GLN A 56 -4.73 1.35 -4.96
C GLN A 56 -5.50 0.54 -6.01
N ALA A 57 -4.95 0.37 -7.21
CA ALA A 57 -5.59 -0.46 -8.24
C ALA A 57 -5.81 -1.91 -7.77
N TRP A 58 -4.83 -2.47 -7.05
CA TRP A 58 -4.99 -3.79 -6.44
C TRP A 58 -6.08 -3.79 -5.37
N LEU A 59 -6.19 -2.75 -4.54
CA LEU A 59 -7.27 -2.63 -3.55
C LEU A 59 -8.64 -2.53 -4.18
N GLU A 60 -8.79 -1.79 -5.27
CA GLU A 60 -10.05 -1.69 -5.99
C GLU A 60 -10.44 -3.06 -6.58
N ALA A 61 -9.48 -3.76 -7.18
CA ALA A 61 -9.69 -5.11 -7.70
C ALA A 61 -10.00 -6.15 -6.60
N ASN A 62 -9.44 -5.98 -5.40
CA ASN A 62 -9.53 -6.92 -4.28
C ASN A 62 -10.40 -6.39 -3.13
N SER A 63 -11.21 -5.34 -3.37
CA SER A 63 -12.00 -4.69 -2.31
C SER A 63 -12.93 -5.68 -1.59
N LYS A 64 -13.41 -6.71 -2.30
CA LYS A 64 -14.20 -7.80 -1.70
C LYS A 64 -13.41 -8.63 -0.68
N GLU A 65 -12.12 -8.88 -0.91
CA GLU A 65 -11.27 -9.64 0.02
C GLU A 65 -10.71 -8.77 1.15
N VAL A 66 -10.60 -7.46 0.92
CA VAL A 66 -10.08 -6.50 1.92
C VAL A 66 -11.19 -6.00 2.85
N ALA A 67 -12.46 -5.99 2.43
CA ALA A 67 -13.60 -5.53 3.23
C ALA A 67 -14.18 -6.58 4.21
N SER A 68 -13.98 -7.89 3.97
CA SER A 68 -14.47 -8.97 4.87
C SER A 68 -13.57 -9.28 6.06
#